data_AF-A0A0S4M5U4-F1
#
_entry.id   AF-A0A0S4M5U4-F1
#
_cell.length_a   1.000
_cell.length_b   1.000
_cell.length_c   1.000
_cell.angle_alpha   90.00
_cell.angle_beta   90.00
_cell.angle_gamma   90.00
#
_symmetry.space_group_name_H-M   'P 1'
#
loop_
_entity.id
_entity.type
_entity.pdbx_description
1 polymer ?
#
loop_
_entity_poly.entity_id
_entity_poly.type
_entity_poly.pdbx_seq_one_letter_code
_entity_poly.pdbx_strand_id
1 'polypeptide(L)'
;KSLIRKLELIFNSNKMLDNKFISNLNFLNDLLTKIFIEVKSCPILHAGKIFFPGEHTAKSLSKYILSDMYRVPTKIHRKLTLHKHTKDNMSESNYEKSSEANIHDSMKTSLLKKPLIPQKKLKWDNDPVSPLYIYKLALSKIDIDKSDFECSFIDKAKHYYSVIKHLISKKEKINIDLSITYNNVKNYILETFYPFLKEIEEETISKIKLTNGMTIDELRLSCASNEEFLDRLREFCNKVIISIKNRSNNALIDLIQYCIPLGTEISKKIRMKKERKNLFLNEMENLLITNISNMPKAIADSIKLVHHVDIINGCFSNFYDIYVDNKSLLKAKLIFDTVPLKVINDPLLSESVDKISLDMIDKIKKQNINIIRISRKSIINSNLICSKLSIYNYVKKLVKQELLTLKDNISDPILTIRNNKIEAADQKTMDEVFDKLGSDLTETAIISYNKLFVRRYKSKAGNKKL
;
A
#
# COMPACT_ATOMS: atom_id res chain seq x y z
N LYS A 1 -14.72 31.84 3.91
CA LYS A 1 -14.94 30.43 3.46
C LYS A 1 -13.80 29.85 2.62
N SER A 2 -13.02 30.66 1.86
CA SER A 2 -11.89 30.17 1.04
C SER A 2 -10.75 29.54 1.87
N LEU A 3 -10.24 30.23 2.89
CA LEU A 3 -9.13 29.73 3.73
C LEU A 3 -9.44 28.39 4.40
N ILE A 4 -10.62 28.24 5.01
CA ILE A 4 -11.01 27.02 5.71
C ILE A 4 -11.00 25.81 4.76
N ARG A 5 -11.55 25.94 3.55
CA ARG A 5 -11.52 24.87 2.54
C ARG A 5 -10.09 24.48 2.14
N LYS A 6 -9.20 25.47 1.98
CA LYS A 6 -7.80 25.21 1.66
C LYS A 6 -7.06 24.55 2.83
N LEU A 7 -7.33 24.96 4.06
CA LEU A 7 -6.79 24.32 5.26
C LEU A 7 -7.32 22.89 5.43
N GLU A 8 -8.61 22.63 5.12
CA GLU A 8 -9.18 21.28 5.09
C GLU A 8 -8.50 20.39 4.04
N LEU A 9 -8.20 20.93 2.85
CA LEU A 9 -7.44 20.22 1.82
C LEU A 9 -6.01 19.90 2.31
N ILE A 10 -5.33 20.86 2.93
CA ILE A 10 -4.00 20.64 3.55
C ILE A 10 -4.10 19.58 4.64
N PHE A 11 -5.13 19.62 5.48
CA PHE A 11 -5.34 18.64 6.54
C PHE A 11 -5.53 17.24 5.99
N ASN A 12 -6.49 17.07 5.07
CA ASN A 12 -6.89 15.77 4.54
C ASN A 12 -5.78 15.13 3.69
N SER A 13 -5.05 15.93 2.91
CA SER A 13 -3.90 15.44 2.13
C SER A 13 -2.69 15.03 2.97
N ASN A 14 -2.65 15.40 4.24
CA ASN A 14 -1.53 15.15 5.15
C ASN A 14 -1.96 14.40 6.44
N LYS A 15 -3.16 13.81 6.46
CA LYS A 15 -3.71 13.08 7.61
C LYS A 15 -3.11 11.67 7.65
N MET A 16 -2.37 11.34 8.72
CA MET A 16 -1.84 9.99 8.98
C MET A 16 -2.37 9.41 10.30
N LEU A 17 -2.42 8.08 10.38
CA LEU A 17 -3.16 7.33 11.41
C LEU A 17 -2.47 7.17 12.79
N ASP A 18 -1.25 7.71 13.01
CA ASP A 18 -0.49 7.45 14.23
C ASP A 18 0.07 8.69 14.96
N ASN A 19 0.02 8.64 16.30
CA ASN A 19 0.60 9.63 17.22
C ASN A 19 2.14 9.75 17.16
N LYS A 20 2.84 8.96 16.34
CA LYS A 20 4.29 9.10 16.07
C LYS A 20 4.65 10.37 15.29
N PHE A 21 3.65 11.09 14.76
CA PHE A 21 3.75 12.32 13.97
C PHE A 21 4.57 13.45 14.62
N ILE A 22 4.50 13.58 15.95
CA ILE A 22 5.03 14.74 16.68
C ILE A 22 6.57 14.79 16.67
N SER A 23 7.26 13.71 16.30
CA SER A 23 8.73 13.65 16.29
C SER A 23 9.39 14.07 14.96
N ASN A 24 8.65 14.21 13.86
CA ASN A 24 9.22 14.60 12.57
C ASN A 24 9.15 16.13 12.33
N LEU A 25 10.17 16.84 12.82
CA LEU A 25 10.25 18.31 12.75
C LEU A 25 10.26 18.86 11.30
N ASN A 26 10.88 18.15 10.35
CA ASN A 26 10.96 18.59 8.95
C ASN A 26 9.58 18.61 8.30
N PHE A 27 8.80 17.55 8.54
CA PHE A 27 7.43 17.47 8.05
C PHE A 27 6.54 18.59 8.62
N LEU A 28 6.69 18.90 9.92
CA LEU A 28 5.97 20.01 10.54
C LEU A 28 6.37 21.37 9.96
N ASN A 29 7.65 21.56 9.60
CA ASN A 29 8.12 22.78 8.95
C ASN A 29 7.55 22.94 7.52
N ASP A 30 7.44 21.84 6.77
CA ASP A 30 6.83 21.85 5.44
C ASP A 30 5.34 22.17 5.50
N LEU A 31 4.61 21.56 6.44
CA LEU A 31 3.21 21.89 6.70
C LEU A 31 3.03 23.34 7.14
N LEU A 32 3.88 23.82 8.06
CA LEU A 32 3.83 25.21 8.50
C LEU A 32 4.02 26.17 7.33
N THR A 33 4.90 25.83 6.38
CA THR A 33 5.16 26.64 5.19
C THR A 33 3.95 26.69 4.26
N LYS A 34 3.27 25.56 4.03
CA LYS A 34 2.02 25.51 3.25
C LYS A 34 0.90 26.32 3.90
N ILE A 35 0.70 26.14 5.21
CA ILE A 35 -0.31 26.90 5.98
C ILE A 35 0.01 28.40 5.92
N PHE A 36 1.28 28.77 6.05
CA PHE A 36 1.71 30.16 5.99
C PHE A 36 1.40 30.84 4.65
N ILE A 37 1.61 30.16 3.52
CA ILE A 37 1.28 30.69 2.20
C ILE A 37 -0.21 31.02 2.10
N GLU A 38 -1.06 30.11 2.59
CA GLU A 38 -2.51 30.30 2.56
C GLU A 38 -2.99 31.37 3.55
N VAL A 39 -2.43 31.40 4.76
CA VAL A 39 -2.77 32.41 5.76
C VAL A 39 -2.33 33.81 5.32
N LYS A 40 -1.13 33.95 4.74
CA LYS A 40 -0.61 35.23 4.25
C LYS A 40 -1.45 35.81 3.11
N SER A 41 -2.01 34.95 2.26
CA SER A 41 -2.80 35.34 1.10
C SER A 41 -4.30 35.53 1.40
N CYS A 42 -4.74 35.32 2.65
CA CYS A 42 -6.16 35.43 3.00
C CYS A 42 -6.48 36.75 3.72
N PRO A 43 -7.57 37.45 3.31
CA PRO A 43 -8.02 38.65 4.00
C PRO A 43 -8.64 38.29 5.35
N ILE A 44 -8.30 39.07 6.38
CA ILE A 44 -8.82 38.96 7.74
C ILE A 44 -9.68 40.18 8.04
N LEU A 45 -10.88 39.96 8.58
CA LEU A 45 -11.75 41.01 9.10
C LEU A 45 -11.46 41.19 10.59
N HIS A 46 -11.02 42.38 11.00
CA HIS A 46 -10.85 42.72 12.41
C HIS A 46 -11.23 44.18 12.65
N ALA A 47 -12.01 44.41 13.69
CA ALA A 47 -12.61 45.71 14.02
C ALA A 47 -13.32 46.40 12.84
N GLY A 48 -14.06 45.62 12.03
CA GLY A 48 -14.82 46.12 10.88
C GLY A 48 -13.99 46.48 9.64
N LYS A 49 -12.66 46.28 9.66
CA LYS A 49 -11.76 46.52 8.53
C LYS A 49 -11.15 45.23 8.01
N ILE A 50 -10.97 45.15 6.70
CA ILE A 50 -10.32 44.02 6.03
C ILE A 50 -8.84 44.36 5.82
N PHE A 51 -7.95 43.46 6.26
CA PHE A 51 -6.52 43.57 5.97
C PHE A 51 -5.90 42.19 5.69
N PHE A 52 -4.76 42.18 5.02
CA PHE A 52 -3.93 41.00 4.88
C PHE A 52 -2.95 40.92 6.05
N PRO A 53 -2.76 39.74 6.66
CA PRO A 53 -1.84 39.62 7.77
C PRO A 53 -0.40 39.88 7.32
N GLY A 54 0.29 40.78 8.03
CA GLY A 54 1.72 40.96 7.87
C GLY A 54 2.50 39.67 8.19
N GLU A 55 3.75 39.57 7.74
CA GLU A 55 4.54 38.34 7.81
C GLU A 55 4.63 37.75 9.23
N HIS A 56 4.84 38.61 10.24
CA HIS A 56 4.88 38.18 11.63
C HIS A 56 3.53 37.60 12.11
N THR A 57 2.43 38.28 11.79
CA THR A 57 1.07 37.87 12.14
C THR A 57 0.69 36.57 11.44
N ALA A 58 0.97 36.45 10.14
CA ALA A 58 0.72 35.25 9.37
C ALA A 58 1.51 34.05 9.91
N LYS A 59 2.77 34.25 10.28
CA LYS A 59 3.61 33.20 10.88
C LYS A 59 3.07 32.72 12.22
N SER A 60 2.64 33.64 13.09
CA SER A 60 2.04 33.30 14.39
C SER A 60 0.72 32.56 14.23
N LEU A 61 -0.19 33.08 13.40
CA LEU A 61 -1.47 32.42 13.10
C LEU A 61 -1.27 31.02 12.51
N SER A 62 -0.30 30.85 11.62
CA SER A 62 -0.01 29.54 11.02
C SER A 62 0.46 28.51 12.04
N LYS A 63 1.23 28.93 13.05
CA LYS A 63 1.64 28.05 14.16
C LYS A 63 0.45 27.63 15.03
N TYR A 64 -0.48 28.54 15.31
CA TYR A 64 -1.70 28.22 16.06
C TYR A 64 -2.61 27.28 15.28
N ILE A 65 -2.84 27.55 13.99
CA ILE A 65 -3.63 26.68 13.11
C ILE A 65 -3.03 25.27 13.03
N LEU A 66 -1.71 25.15 12.83
CA LEU A 66 -1.02 23.85 12.80
C LEU A 66 -1.19 23.09 14.13
N SER A 67 -1.10 23.80 15.25
CA SER A 67 -1.34 23.24 16.58
C SER A 67 -2.76 22.71 16.74
N ASP A 68 -3.76 23.46 16.31
CA ASP A 68 -5.17 23.08 16.43
C ASP A 68 -5.49 21.86 15.54
N MET A 69 -4.93 21.83 14.32
CA MET A 69 -5.13 20.72 13.38
C MET A 69 -4.50 19.41 13.84
N TYR A 70 -3.29 19.45 14.42
CA TYR A 70 -2.48 18.25 14.69
C TYR A 70 -2.11 18.03 16.16
N ARG A 71 -2.69 18.83 17.08
CA ARG A 71 -2.39 18.80 18.53
C ARG A 71 -0.90 18.91 18.86
N VAL A 72 -0.18 19.75 18.13
CA VAL A 72 1.28 19.93 18.30
C VAL A 72 1.55 20.57 19.68
N PRO A 73 2.38 19.96 20.55
CA PRO A 73 2.75 20.55 21.82
C PRO A 73 3.40 21.93 21.67
N THR A 74 3.02 22.89 22.51
CA THR A 74 3.56 24.26 22.53
C THR A 74 5.09 24.31 22.68
N LYS A 75 5.71 23.30 23.31
CA LYS A 75 7.17 23.14 23.41
C LYS A 75 7.87 23.05 22.03
N ILE A 76 7.17 22.59 21.00
CA ILE A 76 7.69 22.44 19.62
C ILE A 76 7.55 23.74 18.82
N HIS A 77 6.64 24.65 19.20
CA HIS A 77 6.41 25.91 18.47
C HIS A 77 7.65 26.78 18.30
N ARG A 78 8.58 26.74 19.28
CA ARG A 78 9.85 27.46 19.25
C ARG A 78 10.86 26.86 18.27
N LYS A 79 10.75 25.57 17.96
CA LYS A 79 11.64 24.85 17.04
C LYS A 79 11.17 24.91 15.58
N LEU A 80 9.91 25.30 15.33
CA LEU A 80 9.36 25.39 13.99
C LEU A 80 9.88 26.62 13.23
N THR A 81 10.44 26.36 12.05
CA THR A 81 11.00 27.35 11.13
C THR A 81 10.33 27.24 9.75
N LEU A 82 10.15 28.39 9.09
CA LEU A 82 9.63 28.42 7.71
C LEU A 82 10.75 28.04 6.75
N HIS A 83 10.50 27.10 5.84
CA HIS A 83 11.42 26.84 4.74
C HIS A 83 11.27 27.96 3.69
N LYS A 84 12.39 28.55 3.25
CA LYS A 84 12.39 29.54 2.16
C LYS A 84 12.09 28.81 0.85
N HIS A 85 10.95 29.08 0.23
CA HIS A 85 10.65 28.60 -1.11
C HIS A 85 11.29 29.53 -2.15
N THR A 86 12.10 28.96 -3.03
CA THR A 86 12.40 29.51 -4.36
C THR A 86 11.08 29.49 -5.15
N LYS A 87 10.69 30.63 -5.73
CA LYS A 87 9.47 30.77 -6.53
C LYS A 87 9.60 29.96 -7.82
N ASP A 88 8.79 28.92 -7.99
CA ASP A 88 8.50 28.36 -9.31
C ASP A 88 7.46 29.27 -9.97
N ASN A 89 7.82 29.79 -11.15
CA ASN A 89 6.97 30.65 -11.97
C ASN A 89 5.77 29.84 -12.48
N MET A 90 4.59 30.32 -12.11
CA MET A 90 3.31 29.99 -12.75
C MET A 90 3.33 30.63 -14.15
N SER A 91 3.49 29.83 -15.21
CA SER A 91 3.38 30.35 -16.58
C SER A 91 1.97 30.15 -17.09
N GLU A 92 1.23 31.25 -17.15
CA GLU A 92 0.15 31.43 -18.12
C GLU A 92 0.73 31.34 -19.53
N SER A 93 -0.04 30.72 -20.42
CA SER A 93 0.20 30.62 -21.84
C SER A 93 0.10 31.98 -22.53
N ASN A 94 1.05 32.32 -23.41
CA ASN A 94 0.77 32.82 -24.77
C ASN A 94 2.03 32.86 -25.64
N TYR A 95 1.81 32.61 -26.92
CA TYR A 95 2.75 32.64 -28.05
C TYR A 95 3.39 34.02 -28.25
N GLU A 96 4.70 34.11 -28.49
CA GLU A 96 5.32 34.45 -29.79
C GLU A 96 6.85 34.64 -29.71
N LYS A 97 7.51 34.20 -30.80
CA LYS A 97 8.84 34.51 -31.34
C LYS A 97 9.71 35.59 -30.65
N SER A 98 10.97 35.27 -30.35
CA SER A 98 12.16 35.54 -31.22
C SER A 98 13.49 35.67 -30.46
N SER A 99 14.55 35.28 -31.18
CA SER A 99 15.97 35.68 -31.10
C SER A 99 16.91 35.19 -29.99
N GLU A 100 18.04 34.70 -30.50
CA GLU A 100 19.29 34.26 -29.90
C GLU A 100 20.04 35.36 -29.13
N ALA A 101 20.80 34.97 -28.10
CA ALA A 101 22.25 35.24 -28.00
C ALA A 101 22.86 34.58 -26.76
N ASN A 102 23.97 33.87 -26.97
CA ASN A 102 24.88 33.27 -25.99
C ASN A 102 25.44 34.28 -24.99
N ILE A 103 25.66 33.87 -23.73
CA ILE A 103 26.95 34.06 -23.02
C ILE A 103 27.18 32.85 -22.09
N HIS A 104 28.38 32.29 -22.24
CA HIS A 104 28.96 31.19 -21.48
C HIS A 104 29.44 31.66 -20.09
N ASP A 105 29.30 30.76 -19.11
CA ASP A 105 30.36 30.31 -18.19
C ASP A 105 30.25 30.56 -16.67
N SER A 106 30.57 29.47 -15.96
CA SER A 106 31.02 29.35 -14.58
C SER A 106 30.05 29.68 -13.43
N MET A 107 29.48 28.65 -12.80
CA MET A 107 29.96 28.22 -11.48
C MET A 107 29.26 26.93 -11.03
N LYS A 108 30.10 25.91 -10.85
CA LYS A 108 29.81 24.66 -10.17
C LYS A 108 29.56 24.94 -8.69
N THR A 109 28.30 24.87 -8.24
CA THR A 109 27.97 24.64 -6.82
C THR A 109 26.81 23.65 -6.70
N SER A 110 27.20 22.37 -6.57
CA SER A 110 26.62 21.38 -5.67
C SER A 110 25.29 21.73 -4.98
N LEU A 111 24.17 21.31 -5.55
CA LEU A 111 22.94 21.08 -4.79
C LEU A 111 22.45 19.68 -5.12
N LEU A 112 22.80 18.76 -4.23
CA LEU A 112 22.31 17.39 -4.15
C LEU A 112 20.78 17.37 -4.26
N LYS A 113 20.28 16.97 -5.42
CA LYS A 113 18.95 16.38 -5.59
C LYS A 113 18.91 15.18 -4.63
N LYS A 114 18.19 15.30 -3.51
CA LYS A 114 17.94 14.15 -2.65
C LYS A 114 16.97 13.23 -3.39
N PRO A 115 17.34 11.97 -3.71
CA PRO A 115 16.35 10.99 -4.16
C PRO A 115 15.32 10.77 -3.04
N LEU A 116 14.13 10.25 -3.37
CA LEU A 116 13.22 9.70 -2.37
C LEU A 116 13.96 8.59 -1.62
N ILE A 117 14.55 8.89 -0.46
CA ILE A 117 15.32 7.92 0.33
C ILE A 117 14.31 7.00 1.03
N PRO A 118 14.28 5.69 0.72
CA PRO A 118 13.45 4.75 1.44
C PRO A 118 14.00 4.50 2.85
N GLN A 119 13.13 4.16 3.79
CA GLN A 119 13.57 3.75 5.12
C GLN A 119 14.19 2.35 5.06
N LYS A 120 15.40 2.24 5.58
CA LYS A 120 16.24 1.04 5.61
C LYS A 120 15.51 -0.15 6.26
N LYS A 121 14.88 -1.01 5.45
CA LYS A 121 14.49 -2.37 5.85
C LYS A 121 15.71 -3.27 5.62
N LEU A 122 16.21 -3.89 6.68
CA LEU A 122 17.42 -4.73 6.64
C LEU A 122 17.17 -6.14 6.07
N LYS A 123 15.92 -6.53 5.80
CA LYS A 123 15.56 -7.82 5.20
C LYS A 123 14.47 -7.60 4.16
N TRP A 124 14.65 -8.20 2.98
CA TRP A 124 13.62 -8.26 1.95
C TRP A 124 12.41 -9.03 2.48
N ASP A 125 11.22 -8.46 2.27
CA ASP A 125 9.95 -9.14 2.51
C ASP A 125 9.63 -9.97 1.27
N ASN A 126 9.64 -11.29 1.40
CA ASN A 126 9.54 -12.23 0.27
C ASN A 126 8.14 -12.29 -0.36
N ASP A 127 7.18 -11.52 0.16
CA ASP A 127 5.85 -11.38 -0.41
C ASP A 127 5.76 -10.08 -1.21
N PRO A 128 6.10 -10.11 -2.52
CA PRO A 128 5.85 -8.97 -3.38
C PRO A 128 4.36 -8.64 -3.34
N VAL A 129 4.06 -7.36 -3.27
CA VAL A 129 2.70 -6.85 -3.23
C VAL A 129 1.95 -7.32 -4.48
N SER A 130 0.74 -7.85 -4.30
CA SER A 130 -0.16 -8.29 -5.38
C SER A 130 -0.22 -7.22 -6.48
N PRO A 131 0.00 -7.56 -7.76
CA PRO A 131 -0.01 -6.57 -8.85
C PRO A 131 -1.38 -5.93 -9.09
N LEU A 132 -2.46 -6.54 -8.59
CA LEU A 132 -3.78 -5.92 -8.55
C LEU A 132 -3.99 -5.02 -7.33
N TYR A 133 -2.94 -4.71 -6.57
CA TYR A 133 -3.02 -3.85 -5.40
C TYR A 133 -3.65 -2.50 -5.74
N ILE A 134 -3.32 -1.91 -6.89
CA ILE A 134 -3.91 -0.64 -7.33
C ILE A 134 -5.43 -0.79 -7.53
N TYR A 135 -5.90 -1.86 -8.16
CA TYR A 135 -7.32 -2.12 -8.37
C TYR A 135 -8.06 -2.51 -7.08
N LYS A 136 -7.43 -3.33 -6.22
CA LYS A 136 -7.95 -3.70 -4.88
C LYS A 136 -8.08 -2.45 -4.01
N LEU A 137 -7.08 -1.57 -4.01
CA LEU A 137 -7.12 -0.28 -3.34
C LEU A 137 -8.22 0.60 -3.91
N ALA A 138 -8.29 0.74 -5.23
CA ALA A 138 -9.29 1.57 -5.89
C ALA A 138 -10.70 1.11 -5.53
N LEU A 139 -10.97 -0.20 -5.63
CA LEU A 139 -12.23 -0.83 -5.24
C LEU A 139 -12.57 -0.58 -3.75
N SER A 140 -11.59 -0.69 -2.85
CA SER A 140 -11.80 -0.44 -1.41
C SER A 140 -12.17 1.01 -1.09
N LYS A 141 -11.73 1.95 -1.93
CA LYS A 141 -11.96 3.40 -1.78
C LYS A 141 -13.23 3.89 -2.48
N ILE A 142 -13.95 3.02 -3.21
CA ILE A 142 -15.21 3.44 -3.85
C ILE A 142 -16.26 3.74 -2.79
N ASP A 143 -16.92 4.87 -2.99
CA ASP A 143 -18.10 5.28 -2.25
C ASP A 143 -19.35 4.78 -2.95
N ILE A 144 -20.31 4.32 -2.14
CA ILE A 144 -21.62 3.91 -2.62
C ILE A 144 -22.42 5.15 -3.01
N ASP A 145 -22.99 5.17 -4.21
CA ASP A 145 -24.01 6.15 -4.57
C ASP A 145 -25.30 5.82 -3.83
N LYS A 146 -25.74 6.75 -2.97
CA LYS A 146 -26.84 6.57 -2.02
C LYS A 146 -28.11 7.31 -2.44
N SER A 147 -28.00 8.25 -3.38
CA SER A 147 -28.96 9.35 -3.50
C SER A 147 -30.40 8.89 -3.76
N ASP A 148 -30.59 7.98 -4.71
CA ASP A 148 -31.92 7.45 -5.05
C ASP A 148 -32.50 6.56 -3.96
N PHE A 149 -31.66 5.76 -3.30
CA PHE A 149 -32.10 4.86 -2.22
C PHE A 149 -32.52 5.64 -0.98
N GLU A 150 -31.77 6.67 -0.57
CA GLU A 150 -32.12 7.51 0.58
C GLU A 150 -33.47 8.20 0.38
N CYS A 151 -33.69 8.79 -0.81
CA CYS A 151 -34.94 9.46 -1.15
C CYS A 151 -36.12 8.49 -1.08
N SER A 152 -36.04 7.34 -1.76
CA SER A 152 -37.10 6.33 -1.73
C SER A 152 -37.32 5.76 -0.32
N PHE A 153 -36.24 5.59 0.45
CA PHE A 153 -36.32 5.13 1.83
C PHE A 153 -37.13 6.09 2.71
N ILE A 154 -36.78 7.38 2.67
CA ILE A 154 -37.48 8.43 3.43
C ILE A 154 -38.96 8.48 3.03
N ASP A 155 -39.24 8.40 1.73
CA ASP A 155 -40.61 8.47 1.21
C ASP A 155 -41.49 7.33 1.67
N LYS A 156 -40.99 6.09 1.72
CA LYS A 156 -41.77 4.96 2.25
C LYS A 156 -41.81 4.97 3.78
N ALA A 157 -40.73 5.40 4.43
CA ALA A 157 -40.61 5.37 5.88
C ALA A 157 -41.44 6.46 6.58
N LYS A 158 -41.82 7.54 5.90
CA LYS A 158 -42.61 8.65 6.48
C LYS A 158 -43.95 8.21 7.08
N HIS A 159 -44.49 7.08 6.64
CA HIS A 159 -45.74 6.51 7.13
C HIS A 159 -45.57 5.61 8.37
N TYR A 160 -44.35 5.34 8.82
CA TYR A 160 -44.13 4.53 10.01
C TYR A 160 -44.40 5.32 11.28
N TYR A 161 -45.13 4.71 12.22
CA TYR A 161 -45.50 5.33 13.50
C TYR A 161 -44.31 5.98 14.24
N SER A 162 -43.13 5.33 14.23
CA SER A 162 -41.91 5.87 14.84
C SER A 162 -41.43 7.17 14.18
N VAL A 163 -41.61 7.30 12.86
CA VAL A 163 -41.25 8.49 12.08
C VAL A 163 -42.31 9.58 12.23
N ILE A 164 -43.59 9.21 12.18
CA ILE A 164 -44.71 10.14 12.40
C ILE A 164 -44.61 10.78 13.79
N LYS A 165 -44.40 9.97 14.84
CA LYS A 165 -44.20 10.46 16.20
C LYS A 165 -43.00 11.40 16.29
N HIS A 166 -41.92 11.12 15.56
CA HIS A 166 -40.74 11.95 15.53
C HIS A 166 -40.99 13.31 14.85
N LEU A 167 -41.61 13.30 13.67
CA LEU A 167 -42.02 14.49 12.92
C LEU A 167 -42.92 15.42 13.76
N ILE A 168 -43.94 14.84 14.40
CA ILE A 168 -44.86 15.58 15.28
C ILE A 168 -44.12 16.20 16.47
N SER A 169 -43.12 15.50 17.03
CA SER A 169 -42.39 15.96 18.22
C SER A 169 -41.35 17.06 17.98
N LYS A 170 -40.70 17.11 16.81
CA LYS A 170 -39.56 18.02 16.57
C LYS A 170 -39.77 19.05 15.45
N LYS A 171 -40.77 18.90 14.56
CA LYS A 171 -40.94 19.76 13.36
C LYS A 171 -39.64 19.92 12.52
N GLU A 172 -38.76 18.93 12.57
CA GLU A 172 -37.46 18.92 11.89
C GLU A 172 -37.50 18.03 10.63
N LYS A 173 -36.55 18.25 9.71
CA LYS A 173 -36.32 17.35 8.58
C LYS A 173 -35.95 15.96 9.10
N ILE A 174 -36.51 14.92 8.46
CA ILE A 174 -36.17 13.53 8.77
C ILE A 174 -34.69 13.31 8.43
N ASN A 175 -33.89 13.01 9.44
CA ASN A 175 -32.52 12.52 9.27
C ASN A 175 -32.50 11.02 9.62
N ILE A 176 -32.03 10.19 8.70
CA ILE A 176 -32.01 8.73 8.84
C ILE A 176 -30.58 8.25 8.69
N ASP A 177 -30.11 7.44 9.64
CA ASP A 177 -28.78 6.83 9.55
C ASP A 177 -28.84 5.44 8.92
N LEU A 178 -28.48 5.39 7.64
CA LEU A 178 -28.36 4.17 6.84
C LEU A 178 -26.91 3.67 6.70
N SER A 179 -25.96 4.18 7.51
CA SER A 179 -24.53 3.84 7.42
C SER A 179 -24.26 2.33 7.44
N ILE A 180 -24.96 1.58 8.31
CA ILE A 180 -24.81 0.11 8.39
C ILE A 180 -25.27 -0.55 7.09
N THR A 181 -26.39 -0.11 6.53
CA THR A 181 -26.89 -0.61 5.24
C THR A 181 -25.87 -0.37 4.12
N TYR A 182 -25.27 0.82 4.06
CA TYR A 182 -24.23 1.11 3.07
C TYR A 182 -22.95 0.33 3.27
N ASN A 183 -22.55 0.09 4.52
CA ASN A 183 -21.41 -0.78 4.80
C ASN A 183 -21.69 -2.23 4.37
N ASN A 184 -22.91 -2.74 4.60
CA ASN A 184 -23.31 -4.07 4.14
C ASN A 184 -23.29 -4.17 2.61
N VAL A 185 -23.80 -3.15 1.92
CA VAL A 185 -23.75 -3.07 0.45
C VAL A 185 -22.31 -3.02 -0.06
N LYS A 186 -21.46 -2.20 0.57
CA LYS A 186 -20.03 -2.13 0.22
C LYS A 186 -19.33 -3.47 0.44
N ASN A 187 -19.57 -4.13 1.56
CA ASN A 187 -19.00 -5.45 1.86
C ASN A 187 -19.47 -6.50 0.86
N TYR A 188 -20.76 -6.51 0.51
CA TYR A 188 -21.31 -7.40 -0.51
C TYR A 188 -20.60 -7.23 -1.86
N ILE A 189 -20.39 -5.98 -2.28
CA ILE A 189 -19.63 -5.67 -3.51
C ILE A 189 -18.19 -6.17 -3.38
N LEU A 190 -17.49 -5.88 -2.28
CA LEU A 190 -16.11 -6.32 -2.09
C LEU A 190 -15.97 -7.84 -2.12
N GLU A 191 -16.82 -8.57 -1.41
CA GLU A 191 -16.84 -10.03 -1.39
C GLU A 191 -17.15 -10.63 -2.76
N THR A 192 -17.99 -9.96 -3.55
CA THR A 192 -18.32 -10.40 -4.91
C THR A 192 -17.15 -10.16 -5.88
N PHE A 193 -16.44 -9.04 -5.75
CA PHE A 193 -15.41 -8.63 -6.72
C PHE A 193 -14.00 -9.17 -6.40
N TYR A 194 -13.67 -9.46 -5.14
CA TYR A 194 -12.34 -9.99 -4.81
C TYR A 194 -12.00 -11.32 -5.48
N PRO A 195 -12.91 -12.31 -5.59
CA PRO A 195 -12.65 -13.54 -6.35
C PRO A 195 -12.35 -13.26 -7.82
N PHE A 196 -13.12 -12.37 -8.46
CA PHE A 196 -12.89 -11.94 -9.84
C PHE A 196 -11.49 -11.34 -10.01
N LEU A 197 -11.11 -10.41 -9.13
CA LEU A 197 -9.77 -9.82 -9.16
C LEU A 197 -8.70 -10.91 -9.04
N LYS A 198 -8.86 -11.87 -8.13
CA LYS A 198 -7.90 -12.97 -7.99
C LYS A 198 -7.78 -13.83 -9.25
N GLU A 199 -8.90 -14.12 -9.93
CA GLU A 199 -8.93 -14.92 -11.16
C GLU A 199 -8.18 -14.25 -12.31
N ILE A 200 -8.34 -12.94 -12.49
CA ILE A 200 -7.68 -12.20 -13.57
C ILE A 200 -6.25 -11.77 -13.22
N GLU A 201 -5.77 -12.06 -12.01
CA GLU A 201 -4.47 -11.61 -11.50
C GLU A 201 -3.33 -12.09 -12.40
N GLU A 202 -3.20 -13.39 -12.66
CA GLU A 202 -2.10 -13.97 -13.44
C GLU A 202 -2.05 -13.43 -14.88
N GLU A 203 -3.21 -13.23 -15.50
CA GLU A 203 -3.28 -12.75 -16.88
C GLU A 203 -3.01 -11.24 -17.00
N THR A 204 -3.57 -10.44 -16.08
CA THR A 204 -3.42 -8.97 -16.09
C THR A 204 -1.99 -8.55 -15.72
N ILE A 205 -1.29 -9.35 -14.90
CA ILE A 205 0.12 -9.16 -14.51
C ILE A 205 1.05 -9.06 -15.73
N SER A 206 0.80 -9.86 -16.76
CA SER A 206 1.66 -9.90 -17.94
C SER A 206 1.51 -8.67 -18.85
N LYS A 207 0.42 -7.89 -18.70
CA LYS A 207 -0.04 -6.92 -19.69
C LYS A 207 0.04 -5.46 -19.27
N ILE A 208 0.17 -5.14 -17.97
CA ILE A 208 0.55 -3.78 -17.54
C ILE A 208 2.02 -3.57 -17.95
N LYS A 209 2.22 -3.07 -19.18
CA LYS A 209 3.55 -2.86 -19.76
C LYS A 209 4.23 -1.68 -19.06
N LEU A 210 5.04 -1.98 -18.07
CA LEU A 210 6.05 -1.04 -17.58
C LEU A 210 7.04 -0.78 -18.73
N THR A 211 7.19 0.48 -19.12
CA THR A 211 8.08 0.88 -20.21
C THR A 211 9.20 1.78 -19.69
N ASN A 212 10.38 1.62 -20.27
CA ASN A 212 11.52 2.46 -19.96
C ASN A 212 11.24 3.92 -20.36
N GLY A 213 11.48 4.86 -19.45
CA GLY A 213 11.23 6.29 -19.61
C GLY A 213 9.86 6.76 -19.09
N MET A 214 8.92 5.85 -18.81
CA MET A 214 7.58 6.19 -18.34
C MET A 214 7.61 6.83 -16.96
N THR A 215 6.84 7.90 -16.76
CA THR A 215 6.64 8.56 -15.47
C THR A 215 5.63 7.82 -14.60
N ILE A 216 5.63 8.07 -13.28
CA ILE A 216 4.60 7.50 -12.40
C ILE A 216 3.18 8.00 -12.74
N ASP A 217 3.06 9.21 -13.29
CA ASP A 217 1.77 9.74 -13.74
C ASP A 217 1.25 9.01 -14.99
N GLU A 218 2.13 8.73 -15.96
CA GLU A 218 1.81 7.91 -17.12
C GLU A 218 1.46 6.47 -16.72
N LEU A 219 2.17 5.90 -15.73
CA LEU A 219 1.81 4.59 -15.16
C LEU A 219 0.41 4.63 -14.55
N ARG A 220 0.08 5.68 -13.77
CA ARG A 220 -1.25 5.84 -13.19
C ARG A 220 -2.33 5.90 -14.28
N LEU A 221 -2.10 6.66 -15.34
CA LEU A 221 -3.02 6.75 -16.48
C LEU A 221 -3.14 5.41 -17.20
N SER A 222 -2.04 4.69 -17.40
CA SER A 222 -2.05 3.36 -18.01
C SER A 222 -2.85 2.34 -17.21
N CYS A 223 -2.84 2.43 -15.86
CA CYS A 223 -3.67 1.60 -15.01
C CYS A 223 -5.15 2.02 -15.08
N ALA A 224 -5.44 3.32 -15.09
CA ALA A 224 -6.81 3.84 -15.12
C ALA A 224 -7.52 3.60 -16.46
N SER A 225 -6.77 3.55 -17.56
CA SER A 225 -7.27 3.42 -18.95
C SER A 225 -6.96 2.05 -19.55
N ASN A 226 -6.79 1.02 -18.72
CA ASN A 226 -6.59 -0.35 -19.21
C ASN A 226 -7.91 -0.93 -19.73
N GLU A 227 -8.21 -0.72 -21.01
CA GLU A 227 -9.48 -1.14 -21.61
C GLU A 227 -9.71 -2.65 -21.53
N GLU A 228 -8.67 -3.47 -21.66
CA GLU A 228 -8.82 -4.93 -21.54
C GLU A 228 -9.32 -5.34 -20.14
N PHE A 229 -8.74 -4.76 -19.09
CA PHE A 229 -9.23 -4.93 -17.72
C PHE A 229 -10.66 -4.41 -17.58
N LEU A 230 -10.94 -3.21 -18.11
CA LEU A 230 -12.25 -2.57 -17.98
C LEU A 230 -13.34 -3.34 -18.74
N ASP A 231 -13.05 -3.94 -19.89
CA ASP A 231 -13.96 -4.79 -20.65
C ASP A 231 -14.33 -6.06 -19.87
N ARG A 232 -13.34 -6.74 -19.31
CA ARG A 232 -13.59 -7.91 -18.45
C ARG A 232 -14.38 -7.56 -17.20
N LEU A 233 -14.07 -6.40 -16.61
CA LEU A 233 -14.81 -5.89 -15.48
C LEU A 233 -16.26 -5.58 -15.87
N ARG A 234 -16.51 -4.97 -17.03
CA ARG A 234 -17.86 -4.73 -17.57
C ARG A 234 -18.63 -6.04 -17.76
N GLU A 235 -18.00 -7.05 -18.34
CA GLU A 235 -18.60 -8.39 -18.49
C GLU A 235 -18.93 -9.02 -17.14
N PHE A 236 -18.02 -8.93 -16.18
CA PHE A 236 -18.25 -9.43 -14.82
C PHE A 236 -19.39 -8.69 -14.13
N CYS A 237 -19.44 -7.36 -14.22
CA CYS A 237 -20.54 -6.54 -13.71
C CYS A 237 -21.89 -7.00 -14.29
N ASN A 238 -21.96 -7.26 -15.59
CA ASN A 238 -23.18 -7.77 -16.24
C ASN A 238 -23.60 -9.13 -15.69
N LYS A 239 -22.66 -10.06 -15.49
CA LYS A 239 -22.93 -11.37 -14.87
C LYS A 239 -23.47 -11.22 -13.45
N VAL A 240 -22.88 -10.33 -12.65
CA VAL A 240 -23.34 -10.05 -11.29
C VAL A 240 -24.74 -9.43 -11.31
N ILE A 241 -25.02 -8.47 -12.19
CA ILE A 241 -26.35 -7.85 -12.33
C ILE A 241 -27.41 -8.90 -12.68
N ILE A 242 -27.13 -9.79 -13.64
CA ILE A 242 -28.04 -10.89 -13.98
C ILE A 242 -28.28 -11.80 -12.76
N SER A 243 -27.22 -12.10 -11.99
CA SER A 243 -27.34 -12.92 -10.79
C SER A 243 -28.19 -12.27 -9.70
N ILE A 244 -28.13 -10.95 -9.55
CA ILE A 244 -28.94 -10.19 -8.58
C ILE A 244 -30.41 -10.26 -8.98
N LYS A 245 -30.72 -9.99 -10.25
CA LYS A 245 -32.09 -10.05 -10.80
C LYS A 245 -32.73 -11.44 -10.65
N ASN A 246 -31.93 -12.50 -10.73
CA ASN A 246 -32.40 -13.89 -10.66
C ASN A 246 -32.40 -14.48 -9.24
N ARG A 247 -31.84 -13.79 -8.24
CA ARG A 247 -31.66 -14.32 -6.89
C ARG A 247 -32.94 -14.21 -6.06
N SER A 248 -33.14 -15.15 -5.13
CA SER A 248 -34.26 -15.10 -4.20
C SER A 248 -34.15 -13.91 -3.22
N ASN A 249 -35.30 -13.30 -2.96
CA ASN A 249 -35.47 -12.02 -2.27
C ASN A 249 -34.83 -11.94 -0.87
N ASN A 250 -34.58 -13.08 -0.21
CA ASN A 250 -34.15 -13.12 1.19
C ASN A 250 -32.71 -12.61 1.41
N ALA A 251 -31.78 -12.82 0.47
CA ALA A 251 -30.39 -12.40 0.68
C ALA A 251 -30.20 -10.87 0.57
N LEU A 252 -30.98 -10.20 -0.28
CA LEU A 252 -30.88 -8.76 -0.51
C LEU A 252 -31.46 -7.96 0.66
N ILE A 253 -32.58 -8.42 1.24
CA ILE A 253 -33.18 -7.78 2.40
C ILE A 253 -32.31 -7.87 3.66
N ASP A 254 -31.40 -8.83 3.72
CA ASP A 254 -30.46 -8.97 4.84
C ASP A 254 -29.38 -7.89 4.84
N LEU A 255 -29.14 -7.24 3.70
CA LEU A 255 -28.25 -6.07 3.61
C LEU A 255 -28.83 -4.85 4.36
N ILE A 256 -30.16 -4.75 4.47
CA ILE A 256 -30.82 -3.65 5.19
C ILE A 256 -30.62 -3.84 6.69
N GLN A 257 -30.11 -2.82 7.38
CA GLN A 257 -29.93 -2.88 8.82
C GLN A 257 -31.25 -3.09 9.59
N TYR A 258 -31.22 -3.84 10.69
CA TYR A 258 -32.43 -4.16 11.46
C TYR A 258 -32.98 -2.96 12.25
N CYS A 259 -32.10 -2.11 12.77
CA CYS A 259 -32.48 -0.89 13.49
C CYS A 259 -31.92 0.32 12.76
N ILE A 260 -32.80 1.25 12.40
CA ILE A 260 -32.44 2.50 11.73
C ILE A 260 -32.69 3.66 12.69
N PRO A 261 -31.63 4.33 13.19
CA PRO A 261 -31.76 5.51 14.04
C PRO A 261 -32.45 6.67 13.31
N LEU A 262 -33.25 7.42 14.06
CA LEU A 262 -33.89 8.66 13.61
C LEU A 262 -33.19 9.86 14.27
N GLY A 263 -32.46 10.63 13.48
CA GLY A 263 -31.60 11.70 13.97
C GLY A 263 -30.38 11.18 14.73
N THR A 264 -29.90 11.96 15.69
CA THR A 264 -28.73 11.63 16.53
C THR A 264 -29.08 10.83 17.79
N GLU A 265 -30.36 10.59 18.07
CA GLU A 265 -30.83 9.87 19.26
C GLU A 265 -31.00 8.37 19.02
N ILE A 266 -30.17 7.55 19.67
CA ILE A 266 -30.20 6.07 19.60
C ILE A 266 -31.54 5.49 20.08
N SER A 267 -32.27 6.21 20.94
CA SER A 267 -33.54 5.76 21.53
C SER A 267 -34.71 5.75 20.52
N LYS A 268 -34.65 6.55 19.45
CA LYS A 268 -35.68 6.63 18.42
C LYS A 268 -35.21 5.88 17.18
N LYS A 269 -35.84 4.72 16.91
CA LYS A 269 -35.43 3.84 15.83
C LYS A 269 -36.60 3.22 15.07
N ILE A 270 -36.45 3.08 13.77
CA ILE A 270 -37.29 2.24 12.94
C ILE A 270 -36.79 0.80 13.08
N ARG A 271 -37.68 -0.11 13.45
CA ARG A 271 -37.41 -1.56 13.41
C ARG A 271 -37.76 -2.11 12.02
N MET A 272 -36.76 -2.63 11.32
CA MET A 272 -36.86 -3.23 9.99
C MET A 272 -37.02 -4.74 10.11
N LYS A 273 -38.23 -5.19 10.49
CA LYS A 273 -38.62 -6.60 10.43
C LYS A 273 -38.65 -7.08 8.97
N LYS A 274 -38.67 -8.40 8.77
CA LYS A 274 -38.66 -9.03 7.45
C LYS A 274 -39.73 -8.46 6.51
N GLU A 275 -40.98 -8.30 6.96
CA GLU A 275 -42.05 -7.75 6.10
C GLU A 275 -41.75 -6.33 5.62
N ARG A 276 -41.18 -5.48 6.50
CA ARG A 276 -40.79 -4.11 6.13
C ARG A 276 -39.61 -4.09 5.17
N LYS A 277 -38.61 -4.94 5.41
CA LYS A 277 -37.44 -5.03 4.52
C LYS A 277 -37.85 -5.47 3.10
N ASN A 278 -38.83 -6.38 2.99
CA ASN A 278 -39.37 -6.81 1.69
C ASN A 278 -39.94 -5.64 0.86
N LEU A 279 -40.45 -4.58 1.50
CA LEU A 279 -40.95 -3.39 0.79
C LEU A 279 -39.85 -2.58 0.11
N PHE A 280 -38.59 -2.81 0.47
CA PHE A 280 -37.41 -2.13 -0.06
C PHE A 280 -36.57 -3.03 -0.97
N LEU A 281 -37.10 -4.18 -1.37
CA LEU A 281 -36.35 -5.14 -2.19
C LEU A 281 -35.92 -4.51 -3.52
N ASN A 282 -36.86 -3.91 -4.25
CA ASN A 282 -36.59 -3.30 -5.56
C ASN A 282 -35.62 -2.12 -5.43
N GLU A 283 -35.74 -1.33 -4.36
CA GLU A 283 -34.79 -0.26 -4.07
C GLU A 283 -33.39 -0.79 -3.78
N MET A 284 -33.27 -1.89 -3.05
CA MET A 284 -31.98 -2.51 -2.74
C MET A 284 -31.35 -3.14 -3.99
N GLU A 285 -32.17 -3.78 -4.83
CA GLU A 285 -31.75 -4.28 -6.13
C GLU A 285 -31.23 -3.14 -7.02
N ASN A 286 -31.99 -2.06 -7.15
CA ASN A 286 -31.59 -0.88 -7.91
C ASN A 286 -30.31 -0.25 -7.35
N LEU A 287 -30.19 -0.13 -6.02
CA LEU A 287 -28.98 0.39 -5.36
C LEU A 287 -27.75 -0.44 -5.77
N LEU A 288 -27.85 -1.77 -5.72
CA LEU A 288 -26.75 -2.64 -6.13
C LEU A 288 -26.46 -2.55 -7.63
N ILE A 289 -27.49 -2.62 -8.48
CA ILE A 289 -27.33 -2.57 -9.94
C ILE A 289 -26.68 -1.26 -10.37
N THR A 290 -27.13 -0.12 -9.85
CA THR A 290 -26.57 1.20 -10.16
C THR A 290 -25.11 1.29 -9.73
N ASN A 291 -24.76 0.83 -8.53
CA ASN A 291 -23.37 0.86 -8.06
C ASN A 291 -22.47 -0.11 -8.83
N ILE A 292 -22.96 -1.30 -9.16
CA ILE A 292 -22.20 -2.33 -9.89
C ILE A 292 -22.00 -1.95 -11.36
N SER A 293 -23.02 -1.40 -12.03
CA SER A 293 -22.91 -0.94 -13.42
C SER A 293 -21.92 0.21 -13.58
N ASN A 294 -21.84 1.11 -12.59
CA ASN A 294 -20.89 2.21 -12.57
C ASN A 294 -19.48 1.82 -12.11
N MET A 295 -19.26 0.58 -11.68
CA MET A 295 -18.00 0.12 -11.10
C MET A 295 -16.77 0.32 -12.01
N PRO A 296 -16.82 0.03 -13.33
CA PRO A 296 -15.66 0.25 -14.20
C PRO A 296 -15.20 1.71 -14.20
N LYS A 297 -16.14 2.64 -14.31
CA LYS A 297 -15.85 4.07 -14.27
C LYS A 297 -15.36 4.50 -12.88
N ALA A 298 -16.02 4.04 -11.82
CA ALA A 298 -15.66 4.38 -10.45
C ALA A 298 -14.25 3.88 -10.09
N ILE A 299 -13.85 2.68 -10.53
CA ILE A 299 -12.49 2.16 -10.36
C ILE A 299 -11.49 3.02 -11.14
N ALA A 300 -11.74 3.29 -12.42
CA ALA A 300 -10.85 4.10 -13.25
C ALA A 300 -10.62 5.50 -12.65
N ASP A 301 -11.69 6.15 -12.18
CA ASP A 301 -11.61 7.48 -11.54
C ASP A 301 -10.93 7.42 -10.16
N SER A 302 -11.19 6.36 -9.38
CA SER A 302 -10.51 6.13 -8.10
C SER A 302 -8.99 5.96 -8.28
N ILE A 303 -8.54 5.23 -9.32
CA ILE A 303 -7.11 5.06 -9.64
C ILE A 303 -6.43 6.40 -9.92
N LYS A 304 -7.10 7.32 -10.63
CA LYS A 304 -6.56 8.67 -10.89
C LYS A 304 -6.28 9.47 -9.61
N LEU A 305 -6.97 9.14 -8.52
CA LEU A 305 -6.82 9.79 -7.21
C LEU A 305 -5.86 9.05 -6.26
N VAL A 306 -5.31 7.90 -6.65
CA VAL A 306 -4.38 7.13 -5.82
C VAL A 306 -3.04 7.86 -5.69
N HIS A 307 -2.53 7.92 -4.45
CA HIS A 307 -1.25 8.56 -4.13
C HIS A 307 -0.09 7.89 -4.86
N HIS A 308 0.93 8.67 -5.23
CA HIS A 308 2.12 8.16 -5.94
C HIS A 308 2.77 6.97 -5.24
N VAL A 309 2.89 7.00 -3.91
CA VAL A 309 3.50 5.91 -3.14
C VAL A 309 2.72 4.61 -3.30
N ASP A 310 1.39 4.68 -3.33
CA ASP A 310 0.52 3.51 -3.49
C ASP A 310 0.58 2.96 -4.92
N ILE A 311 0.68 3.83 -5.94
CA ILE A 311 0.91 3.42 -7.34
C ILE A 311 2.25 2.70 -7.46
N ILE A 312 3.31 3.28 -6.90
CA ILE A 312 4.65 2.69 -6.90
C ILE A 312 4.63 1.32 -6.24
N ASN A 313 4.07 1.21 -5.03
CA ASN A 313 4.01 -0.05 -4.29
C ASN A 313 3.17 -1.13 -4.99
N GLY A 314 2.28 -0.76 -5.89
CA GLY A 314 1.52 -1.71 -6.70
C GLY A 314 2.35 -2.42 -7.77
N CYS A 315 3.35 -1.74 -8.35
CA CYS A 315 4.16 -2.27 -9.45
C CYS A 315 5.63 -2.53 -9.08
N PHE A 316 6.11 -1.92 -8.00
CA PHE A 316 7.48 -1.98 -7.52
C PHE A 316 7.50 -2.27 -6.03
N SER A 317 8.54 -2.97 -5.58
CA SER A 317 8.81 -3.18 -4.17
C SER A 317 10.13 -2.51 -3.80
N ASN A 318 10.18 -1.98 -2.58
CA ASN A 318 11.43 -1.49 -2.01
C ASN A 318 12.33 -2.69 -1.66
N PHE A 319 13.44 -2.82 -2.39
CA PHE A 319 14.47 -3.82 -2.24
C PHE A 319 15.81 -3.12 -1.93
N TYR A 320 16.21 -3.11 -0.66
CA TYR A 320 17.46 -2.47 -0.20
C TYR A 320 17.66 -1.03 -0.69
N ASP A 321 16.64 -0.19 -0.50
CA ASP A 321 16.60 1.23 -0.91
C ASP A 321 16.49 1.46 -2.42
N ILE A 322 16.26 0.39 -3.19
CA ILE A 322 16.01 0.41 -4.63
C ILE A 322 14.57 -0.04 -4.87
N TYR A 323 13.77 0.75 -5.59
CA TYR A 323 12.49 0.26 -6.08
C TYR A 323 12.73 -0.63 -7.28
N VAL A 324 12.45 -1.93 -7.13
CA VAL A 324 12.60 -2.95 -8.18
C VAL A 324 11.22 -3.44 -8.59
N ASP A 325 11.00 -3.63 -9.89
CA ASP A 325 9.72 -4.08 -10.40
C ASP A 325 9.30 -5.45 -9.82
N ASN A 326 8.01 -5.57 -9.50
CA ASN A 326 7.47 -6.76 -8.85
C ASN A 326 7.58 -8.00 -9.76
N LYS A 327 7.59 -7.83 -11.09
CA LYS A 327 7.72 -8.94 -12.05
C LYS A 327 9.08 -9.62 -11.92
N SER A 328 10.16 -8.84 -11.86
CA SER A 328 11.53 -9.33 -11.65
C SER A 328 11.68 -10.01 -10.28
N LEU A 329 11.12 -9.41 -9.23
CA LEU A 329 11.19 -9.98 -7.87
C LEU A 329 10.37 -11.27 -7.72
N LEU A 330 9.23 -11.39 -8.41
CA LEU A 330 8.45 -12.63 -8.47
C LEU A 330 9.23 -13.75 -9.15
N LYS A 331 9.96 -13.47 -10.23
CA LYS A 331 10.86 -14.45 -10.86
C LYS A 331 11.96 -14.90 -9.89
N ALA A 332 12.54 -13.96 -9.13
CA ALA A 332 13.53 -14.29 -8.11
C ALA A 332 12.95 -15.15 -6.98
N LYS A 333 11.71 -14.89 -6.55
CA LYS A 333 11.03 -15.66 -5.49
C LYS A 333 10.96 -17.17 -5.78
N LEU A 334 10.72 -17.56 -7.04
CA LEU A 334 10.71 -18.98 -7.44
C LEU A 334 12.01 -19.72 -7.08
N ILE A 335 13.13 -19.01 -7.09
CA ILE A 335 14.45 -19.57 -6.73
C ILE A 335 14.60 -19.66 -5.20
N PHE A 336 13.99 -18.74 -4.44
CA PHE A 336 13.93 -18.83 -2.99
C PHE A 336 13.10 -20.03 -2.50
N ASP A 337 12.13 -20.49 -3.28
CA ASP A 337 11.36 -21.69 -2.96
C ASP A 337 12.10 -22.99 -3.32
N THR A 338 12.90 -22.97 -4.39
CA THR A 338 13.54 -24.19 -4.94
C THR A 338 14.95 -24.45 -4.41
N VAL A 339 15.78 -23.43 -4.27
CA VAL A 339 17.20 -23.59 -3.88
C VAL A 339 17.39 -24.15 -2.47
N PRO A 340 16.63 -23.73 -1.44
CA PRO A 340 16.73 -24.36 -0.12
C PRO A 340 16.44 -25.86 -0.16
N LEU A 341 15.52 -26.31 -1.01
CA LEU A 341 15.22 -27.74 -1.21
C LEU A 341 16.38 -28.45 -1.91
N LYS A 342 16.95 -27.85 -2.96
CA LYS A 342 18.15 -28.39 -3.64
C LYS A 342 19.32 -28.53 -2.66
N VAL A 343 19.55 -27.54 -1.81
CA VAL A 343 20.61 -27.55 -0.78
C VAL A 343 20.38 -28.63 0.28
N ILE A 344 19.13 -28.86 0.69
CA ILE A 344 18.77 -29.93 1.63
C ILE A 344 18.99 -31.32 1.01
N ASN A 345 18.71 -31.47 -0.28
CA ASN A 345 18.77 -32.74 -1.00
C ASN A 345 20.12 -32.99 -1.69
N ASP A 346 21.06 -32.05 -1.63
CA ASP A 346 22.40 -32.21 -2.19
C ASP A 346 23.11 -33.41 -1.52
N PRO A 347 23.62 -34.38 -2.29
CA PRO A 347 24.18 -35.62 -1.73
C PRO A 347 25.35 -35.37 -0.77
N LEU A 348 26.25 -34.45 -1.11
CA LEU A 348 27.44 -34.15 -0.30
C LEU A 348 27.07 -33.47 1.01
N LEU A 349 26.13 -32.53 0.96
CA LEU A 349 25.60 -31.86 2.14
C LEU A 349 24.82 -32.83 3.03
N SER A 350 23.93 -33.64 2.44
CA SER A 350 23.14 -34.63 3.17
C SER A 350 24.00 -35.67 3.89
N GLU A 351 25.07 -36.17 3.25
CA GLU A 351 26.03 -37.09 3.88
C GLU A 351 26.78 -36.39 5.03
N SER A 352 27.19 -35.14 4.83
CA SER A 352 27.91 -34.38 5.84
C SER A 352 27.07 -34.13 7.11
N VAL A 353 25.74 -33.97 6.97
CA VAL A 353 24.83 -33.84 8.13
C VAL A 353 24.98 -35.02 9.07
N ASP A 354 25.05 -36.23 8.53
CA ASP A 354 25.10 -37.45 9.34
C ASP A 354 26.43 -37.59 10.08
N LYS A 355 27.52 -37.29 9.39
CA LYS A 355 28.88 -37.30 9.95
C LYS A 355 29.05 -36.25 11.05
N ILE A 356 28.64 -35.02 10.79
CA ILE A 356 28.74 -33.91 11.76
C ILE A 356 27.84 -34.17 12.97
N SER A 357 26.65 -34.74 12.76
CA SER A 357 25.73 -35.07 13.86
C SER A 357 26.35 -36.07 14.83
N LEU A 358 27.07 -37.08 14.32
CA LEU A 358 27.74 -38.09 15.15
C LEU A 358 28.93 -37.49 15.92
N ASP A 359 29.81 -36.77 15.25
CA ASP A 359 30.97 -36.09 15.88
C ASP A 359 30.51 -35.13 16.99
N MET A 360 29.38 -34.43 16.78
CA MET A 360 28.83 -33.51 17.78
C MET A 360 28.23 -34.25 18.98
N ILE A 361 27.58 -35.41 18.78
CA ILE A 361 27.11 -36.27 19.89
C ILE A 361 28.31 -36.73 20.74
N ASP A 362 29.39 -37.16 20.10
CA ASP A 362 30.58 -37.66 20.79
C ASP A 362 31.34 -36.56 21.53
N LYS A 363 31.40 -35.34 20.97
CA LYS A 363 31.96 -34.16 21.64
C LYS A 363 31.12 -33.70 22.83
N ILE A 364 29.79 -33.74 22.73
CA ILE A 364 28.89 -33.38 23.83
C ILE A 364 29.02 -34.37 25.00
N LYS A 365 29.26 -35.66 24.74
CA LYS A 365 29.56 -36.63 25.80
C LYS A 365 30.84 -36.33 26.58
N LYS A 366 31.78 -35.58 25.98
CA LYS A 366 33.12 -35.31 26.53
C LYS A 366 33.29 -33.91 27.16
N GLN A 367 32.34 -32.97 27.00
CA GLN A 367 32.48 -31.57 27.47
C GLN A 367 31.17 -30.90 27.95
N ASN A 368 31.31 -29.84 28.75
CA ASN A 368 30.23 -29.04 29.34
C ASN A 368 29.21 -28.51 28.32
N ILE A 369 27.94 -28.84 28.55
CA ILE A 369 26.77 -28.66 27.65
C ILE A 369 26.49 -27.18 27.29
N ASN A 370 26.90 -26.22 28.13
CA ASN A 370 26.51 -24.81 28.01
C ASN A 370 27.27 -24.02 26.93
N ILE A 371 28.53 -24.39 26.62
CA ILE A 371 29.33 -23.71 25.57
C ILE A 371 28.84 -24.10 24.16
N ILE A 372 28.24 -25.29 24.03
CA ILE A 372 27.90 -25.91 22.75
C ILE A 372 26.61 -25.33 22.15
N ARG A 373 25.72 -24.72 22.94
CA ARG A 373 24.46 -24.14 22.42
C ARG A 373 24.67 -22.86 21.61
N ILE A 374 25.66 -22.04 21.98
CA ILE A 374 25.91 -20.72 21.38
C ILE A 374 26.74 -20.83 20.08
N SER A 375 27.54 -21.90 19.92
CA SER A 375 28.44 -22.10 18.77
C SER A 375 27.97 -23.09 17.70
N ARG A 376 26.77 -23.71 17.82
CA ARG A 376 26.34 -24.76 16.85
C ARG A 376 26.35 -24.29 15.41
N LYS A 377 25.87 -23.08 15.14
CA LYS A 377 25.82 -22.53 13.78
C LYS A 377 27.22 -22.31 13.20
N SER A 378 28.17 -21.81 14.01
CA SER A 378 29.53 -21.61 13.52
C SER A 378 30.21 -22.94 13.25
N ILE A 379 30.06 -23.92 14.15
CA ILE A 379 30.61 -25.27 13.99
C ILE A 379 30.06 -25.95 12.73
N ILE A 380 28.75 -25.92 12.51
CA ILE A 380 28.15 -26.52 11.32
C ILE A 380 28.66 -25.82 10.06
N ASN A 381 28.59 -24.49 10.02
CA ASN A 381 28.95 -23.74 8.82
C ASN A 381 30.45 -23.78 8.49
N SER A 382 31.32 -23.98 9.49
CA SER A 382 32.77 -24.09 9.32
C SER A 382 33.26 -25.50 8.98
N ASN A 383 32.41 -26.52 9.08
CA ASN A 383 32.79 -27.89 8.72
C ASN A 383 33.13 -28.00 7.24
N LEU A 384 34.19 -28.75 6.95
CA LEU A 384 34.69 -28.92 5.59
C LEU A 384 33.94 -30.06 4.88
N ILE A 385 33.47 -29.79 3.67
CA ILE A 385 33.02 -30.78 2.71
C ILE A 385 34.20 -31.13 1.80
N CYS A 386 34.45 -32.43 1.63
CA CYS A 386 35.53 -32.98 0.78
C CYS A 386 36.90 -32.30 1.01
N SER A 387 37.21 -31.94 2.26
CA SER A 387 38.51 -31.40 2.70
C SER A 387 38.95 -30.08 2.04
N LYS A 388 38.06 -29.35 1.34
CA LYS A 388 38.44 -28.15 0.56
C LYS A 388 37.55 -26.92 0.78
N LEU A 389 36.25 -27.09 1.03
CA LEU A 389 35.31 -25.97 1.19
C LEU A 389 34.50 -26.10 2.48
N SER A 390 34.30 -25.00 3.20
CA SER A 390 33.34 -24.98 4.31
C SER A 390 31.92 -25.16 3.78
N ILE A 391 31.01 -25.71 4.60
CA ILE A 391 29.58 -25.84 4.26
C ILE A 391 29.02 -24.49 3.79
N TYR A 392 29.35 -23.40 4.48
CA TYR A 392 28.94 -22.06 4.07
C TYR A 392 29.39 -21.73 2.64
N ASN A 393 30.67 -21.94 2.33
CA ASN A 393 31.23 -21.63 1.01
C ASN A 393 30.70 -22.55 -0.10
N TYR A 394 30.41 -23.81 0.23
CA TYR A 394 29.80 -24.76 -0.70
C TYR A 394 28.35 -24.36 -1.02
N VAL A 395 27.54 -24.04 0.00
CA VAL A 395 26.17 -23.53 -0.21
C VAL A 395 26.18 -22.23 -1.02
N LYS A 396 27.10 -21.30 -0.70
CA LYS A 396 27.28 -20.07 -1.47
C LYS A 396 27.62 -20.34 -2.94
N LYS A 397 28.42 -21.38 -3.23
CA LYS A 397 28.75 -21.81 -4.59
C LYS A 397 27.51 -22.33 -5.34
N LEU A 398 26.71 -23.19 -4.69
CA LEU A 398 25.45 -23.69 -5.27
C LEU A 398 24.47 -22.55 -5.57
N VAL A 399 24.29 -21.64 -4.62
CA VAL A 399 23.45 -20.45 -4.78
C VAL A 399 23.93 -19.58 -5.95
N LYS A 400 25.25 -19.38 -6.09
CA LYS A 400 25.82 -18.61 -7.21
C LYS A 400 25.52 -19.23 -8.57
N GLN A 401 25.54 -20.56 -8.68
CA GLN A 401 25.20 -21.24 -9.94
C GLN A 401 23.73 -21.01 -10.32
N GLU A 402 22.82 -21.13 -9.36
CA GLU A 402 21.38 -20.92 -9.58
C GLU A 402 21.06 -19.46 -9.91
N LEU A 403 21.77 -18.49 -9.32
CA LEU A 403 21.63 -17.07 -9.66
C LEU A 403 22.13 -16.73 -11.06
N LEU A 404 23.16 -17.40 -11.55
CA LEU A 404 23.60 -17.23 -12.94
C LEU A 404 22.50 -17.69 -13.90
N THR A 405 21.89 -18.85 -13.63
CA THR A 405 20.74 -19.32 -14.39
C THR A 405 19.55 -18.35 -14.31
N LEU A 406 19.30 -17.71 -13.16
CA LEU A 406 18.31 -16.62 -13.06
C LEU A 406 18.65 -15.46 -13.99
N LYS A 407 19.91 -14.99 -13.94
CA LYS A 407 20.39 -13.86 -14.73
C LYS A 407 20.23 -14.13 -16.23
N ASP A 408 20.50 -15.37 -16.66
CA ASP A 408 20.36 -15.79 -18.05
C ASP A 408 18.87 -15.95 -18.47
N ASN A 409 17.99 -16.32 -17.53
CA ASN A 409 16.55 -16.51 -17.78
C ASN A 409 15.72 -15.23 -17.68
N ILE A 410 16.27 -14.14 -17.12
CA ILE A 410 15.62 -12.83 -17.13
C ILE A 410 15.87 -12.19 -18.51
N SER A 411 14.96 -12.47 -19.44
CA SER A 411 14.97 -11.89 -20.79
C SER A 411 14.64 -10.39 -20.83
N ASP A 412 13.89 -9.92 -19.83
CA ASP A 412 13.42 -8.54 -19.74
C ASP A 412 14.34 -7.72 -18.84
N PRO A 413 14.66 -6.45 -19.18
CA PRO A 413 15.44 -5.61 -18.29
C PRO A 413 14.72 -5.42 -16.95
N ILE A 414 15.47 -5.50 -15.85
CA ILE A 414 14.98 -5.14 -14.52
C ILE A 414 14.64 -3.64 -14.54
N LEU A 415 13.43 -3.27 -14.13
CA LEU A 415 13.00 -1.89 -14.10
C LEU A 415 13.12 -1.34 -12.68
N THR A 416 13.55 -0.08 -12.58
CA THR A 416 13.71 0.64 -11.33
C THR A 416 13.09 2.02 -11.41
N ILE A 417 12.88 2.67 -10.27
CA ILE A 417 12.40 4.06 -10.22
C ILE A 417 13.54 5.00 -9.85
N ARG A 418 13.81 5.97 -10.73
CA ARG A 418 14.72 7.09 -10.49
C ARG A 418 14.03 8.39 -10.86
N ASN A 419 14.04 9.37 -9.96
CA ASN A 419 13.48 10.71 -10.19
C ASN A 419 12.04 10.71 -10.77
N ASN A 420 11.15 9.88 -10.21
CA ASN A 420 9.75 9.73 -10.66
C ASN A 420 9.59 9.16 -12.09
N LYS A 421 10.64 8.52 -12.62
CA LYS A 421 10.63 7.80 -13.90
C LYS A 421 11.02 6.34 -13.70
N ILE A 422 10.40 5.49 -14.51
CA ILE A 422 10.71 4.08 -14.64
C ILE A 422 11.87 3.97 -15.62
N GLU A 423 12.97 3.37 -15.18
CA GLU A 423 14.18 3.22 -15.97
C GLU A 423 14.67 1.78 -15.90
N ALA A 424 15.18 1.27 -17.02
CA ALA A 424 15.96 0.04 -17.02
C ALA A 424 17.18 0.20 -16.11
N ALA A 425 17.38 -0.77 -15.22
CA ALA A 425 18.51 -0.78 -14.30
C ALA A 425 19.82 -0.76 -15.09
N ASP A 426 20.71 0.17 -14.74
CA ASP A 426 22.09 0.14 -15.24
C ASP A 426 22.82 -1.11 -14.72
N GLN A 427 23.92 -1.50 -15.38
CA GLN A 427 24.67 -2.71 -15.03
C GLN A 427 25.08 -2.73 -13.55
N LYS A 428 25.46 -1.57 -13.00
CA LYS A 428 25.84 -1.42 -11.60
C LYS A 428 24.68 -1.72 -10.65
N THR A 429 23.49 -1.20 -10.95
CA THR A 429 22.27 -1.43 -10.15
C THR A 429 21.82 -2.87 -10.26
N MET A 430 21.90 -3.46 -11.46
CA MET A 430 21.62 -4.89 -11.64
C MET A 430 22.56 -5.75 -10.79
N ASP A 431 23.86 -5.51 -10.86
CA ASP A 431 24.84 -6.28 -10.08
C ASP A 431 24.61 -6.11 -8.58
N GLU A 432 24.26 -4.89 -8.12
CA GLU A 432 23.87 -4.66 -6.72
C GLU A 432 22.62 -5.45 -6.32
N VAL A 433 21.58 -5.47 -7.16
CA VAL A 433 20.35 -6.24 -6.91
C VAL A 433 20.65 -7.74 -6.82
N PHE A 434 21.43 -8.28 -7.77
CA PHE A 434 21.81 -9.70 -7.77
C PHE A 434 22.71 -10.08 -6.59
N ASP A 435 23.63 -9.22 -6.19
CA ASP A 435 24.49 -9.44 -5.02
C ASP A 435 23.68 -9.50 -3.72
N LYS A 436 22.67 -8.64 -3.58
CA LYS A 436 21.74 -8.66 -2.44
C LYS A 436 20.85 -9.89 -2.46
N LEU A 437 20.24 -10.23 -3.60
CA LEU A 437 19.45 -11.44 -3.76
C LEU A 437 20.27 -12.69 -3.41
N GLY A 438 21.53 -12.76 -3.87
CA GLY A 438 22.39 -13.89 -3.57
C GLY A 438 22.82 -13.98 -2.12
N SER A 439 22.98 -12.85 -1.44
CA SER A 439 23.23 -12.82 0.00
C SER A 439 22.03 -13.36 0.78
N ASP A 440 20.82 -12.89 0.47
CA ASP A 440 19.58 -13.31 1.14
C ASP A 440 19.25 -14.78 0.87
N LEU A 441 19.46 -15.24 -0.37
CA LEU A 441 19.26 -16.62 -0.76
C LEU A 441 20.25 -17.55 -0.06
N THR A 442 21.52 -17.13 0.05
CA THR A 442 22.54 -17.86 0.81
C THR A 442 22.16 -17.97 2.28
N GLU A 443 21.75 -16.88 2.92
CA GLU A 443 21.29 -16.90 4.31
C GLU A 443 20.10 -17.87 4.49
N THR A 444 19.13 -17.81 3.58
CA THR A 444 17.92 -18.65 3.60
C THR A 444 18.25 -20.12 3.44
N ALA A 445 19.07 -20.47 2.46
CA ALA A 445 19.52 -21.84 2.21
C ALA A 445 20.30 -22.41 3.41
N ILE A 446 21.17 -21.61 4.02
CA ILE A 446 21.94 -22.01 5.21
C ILE A 446 21.03 -22.20 6.43
N ILE A 447 20.02 -21.35 6.62
CA ILE A 447 19.03 -21.53 7.68
C ILE A 447 18.28 -22.87 7.49
N SER A 448 17.86 -23.16 6.27
CA SER A 448 17.18 -24.41 5.92
C SER A 448 18.05 -25.64 6.13
N TYR A 449 19.31 -25.60 5.70
CA TYR A 449 20.30 -26.64 5.97
C TYR A 449 20.53 -26.86 7.48
N ASN A 450 20.71 -25.78 8.25
CA ASN A 450 20.87 -25.87 9.70
C ASN A 450 19.62 -26.44 10.40
N LYS A 451 18.42 -26.15 9.91
CA LYS A 451 17.17 -26.77 10.41
C LYS A 451 17.15 -28.27 10.16
N LEU A 452 17.54 -28.73 8.97
CA LEU A 452 17.68 -30.15 8.64
C LEU A 452 18.67 -30.83 9.61
N PHE A 453 19.84 -30.23 9.82
CA PHE A 453 20.84 -30.72 10.75
C PHE A 453 20.27 -30.89 12.17
N VAL A 454 19.63 -29.86 12.71
CA VAL A 454 19.04 -29.92 14.06
C VAL A 454 17.99 -31.03 14.16
N ARG A 455 17.18 -31.26 13.12
CA ARG A 455 16.20 -32.35 13.09
C ARG A 455 16.89 -33.72 13.13
N ARG A 456 17.90 -33.98 12.27
CA ARG A 456 18.64 -35.26 12.27
C ARG A 456 19.40 -35.49 13.58
N TYR A 457 20.08 -34.47 14.11
CA TYR A 457 20.76 -34.54 15.40
C TYR A 457 19.79 -34.92 16.53
N LYS A 458 18.62 -34.27 16.62
CA LYS A 458 17.60 -34.60 17.63
C LYS A 458 17.09 -36.03 17.51
N SER A 459 16.85 -36.51 16.29
CA SER A 459 16.44 -37.90 16.04
C SER A 459 17.50 -38.89 16.53
N LYS A 460 18.78 -38.66 16.20
CA LYS A 460 19.89 -39.53 16.62
C LYS A 460 20.18 -39.46 18.13
N ALA A 461 20.02 -38.28 18.74
CA ALA A 461 20.18 -38.10 20.18
C ALA A 461 19.01 -38.71 20.97
N GLY A 462 17.78 -38.63 20.45
CA GLY A 462 16.59 -39.25 21.04
C GLY A 462 16.62 -40.78 21.00
N ASN A 463 17.13 -41.36 19.91
CA ASN A 463 17.34 -42.82 19.79
C ASN A 463 18.51 -43.35 20.64
N LYS A 464 19.31 -42.46 21.25
CA LYS A 464 20.42 -42.79 22.17
C LYS A 464 20.06 -42.56 23.65
N LYS A 465 18.77 -42.52 24.01
CA LYS A 465 18.37 -42.72 25.41
C LYS A 465 18.69 -44.16 25.80
N LEU A 466 19.78 -44.28 26.55
CA LEU A 466 20.09 -45.39 27.47
C LEU A 466 18.88 -45.74 28.32
#